data_AF-A0ABC8TD65-F1
#
_entry.id   AF-A0ABC8TD65-F1
#
_cell.length_a   1.000
_cell.length_b   1.000
_cell.length_c   1.000
_cell.angle_alpha   90.00
_cell.angle_beta   90.00
_cell.angle_gamma   90.00
#
_symmetry.space_group_name_H-M   'P 1'
#
loop_
_entity.id
_entity.type
_entity.pdbx_description
1 polymer ?
#
loop_
_entity_poly.entity_id
_entity_poly.type
_entity_poly.pdbx_seq_one_letter_code
_entity_poly.pdbx_strand_id
1 'polypeptide(L)'
;MAQILNDKNGQFQKPPLNPLVDLLTLGINTLEGDKWAKRRRLIAPAFYHDKLQGMLPAFSTSCCKLINEWKNLVGSQGSFELDIEPQLQILSSDVISRAAFGSSYEEGQQIFKLQKEQVVLALEAYQAIYVPG
;
A
#
# COMPACT_ATOMS: atom_id res chain seq x y z
N MET A 1 -14.99 6.95 18.45
CA MET A 1 -14.26 6.48 17.25
C MET A 1 -15.18 5.83 16.22
N ALA A 2 -15.90 4.73 16.55
CA ALA A 2 -16.75 4.02 15.59
C ALA A 2 -17.87 4.88 14.97
N GLN A 3 -18.49 5.78 15.76
CA GLN A 3 -19.49 6.72 15.25
C GLN A 3 -18.92 7.70 14.21
N ILE A 4 -17.64 8.08 14.35
CA ILE A 4 -16.95 9.00 13.44
C ILE A 4 -16.56 8.24 12.16
N LEU A 5 -15.96 7.05 12.29
CA LEU A 5 -15.47 6.27 11.15
C LEU A 5 -16.59 5.66 10.28
N ASN A 6 -17.78 5.45 10.86
CA ASN A 6 -18.95 4.91 10.15
C ASN A 6 -19.96 5.98 9.74
N ASP A 7 -19.60 7.27 9.84
CA ASP A 7 -20.50 8.34 9.44
C ASP A 7 -20.75 8.31 7.93
N LYS A 8 -21.99 7.95 7.57
CA LYS A 8 -22.47 7.92 6.18
C LYS A 8 -23.12 9.24 5.77
N ASN A 9 -23.38 10.12 6.72
CA ASN A 9 -24.08 11.38 6.51
C ASN A 9 -23.10 12.52 6.15
N GLY A 10 -21.79 12.27 6.21
CA GLY A 10 -20.75 13.24 5.86
C GLY A 10 -20.64 14.42 6.83
N GLN A 11 -21.10 14.23 8.06
CA GLN A 11 -20.97 15.18 9.16
C GLN A 11 -19.51 15.32 9.61
N PHE A 12 -18.70 14.27 9.45
CA PHE A 12 -17.27 14.30 9.69
C PHE A 12 -16.51 14.29 8.36
N GLN A 13 -15.67 15.30 8.15
CA GLN A 13 -14.82 15.44 6.97
C GLN A 13 -13.36 15.33 7.37
N LYS A 14 -12.48 14.90 6.45
CA LYS A 14 -11.03 15.01 6.67
C LYS A 14 -10.65 16.46 6.99
N PRO A 15 -9.67 16.67 7.89
CA PRO A 15 -9.08 17.98 8.09
C PRO A 15 -8.57 18.57 6.77
N PRO A 16 -8.61 19.90 6.59
CA PRO A 16 -7.98 20.54 5.44
C PRO A 16 -6.49 20.21 5.42
N LEU A 17 -5.99 19.75 4.28
CA LEU A 17 -4.60 19.38 4.07
C LEU A 17 -3.89 20.43 3.23
N ASN A 18 -2.56 20.49 3.34
CA ASN A 18 -1.74 21.23 2.40
C ASN A 18 -2.01 20.70 0.97
N PRO A 19 -2.25 21.57 -0.04
CA PRO A 19 -2.48 21.15 -1.42
C PRO A 19 -1.38 20.25 -2.01
N LEU A 20 -0.16 20.35 -1.48
CA LEU A 20 0.95 19.45 -1.84
C LEU A 20 0.66 17.99 -1.47
N VAL A 21 -0.12 17.72 -0.41
CA VAL A 21 -0.51 16.35 -0.05
C VAL A 21 -1.38 15.73 -1.15
N ASP A 22 -2.31 16.50 -1.70
CA ASP A 22 -3.13 16.02 -2.82
C ASP A 22 -2.28 15.75 -4.07
N LEU A 23 -1.34 16.64 -4.38
CA LEU A 23 -0.43 16.49 -5.52
C LEU A 23 0.53 15.29 -5.36
N LEU A 24 1.02 15.06 -4.14
CA LEU A 24 1.99 14.01 -3.86
C LEU A 24 1.33 12.64 -3.69
N THR A 25 0.07 12.55 -3.29
CA THR A 25 -0.58 11.26 -3.05
C THR A 25 -1.55 10.84 -4.16
N LEU A 26 -2.25 11.80 -4.80
CA LEU A 26 -3.17 11.63 -5.94
C LEU A 26 -4.14 10.42 -5.82
N GLY A 27 -4.46 10.00 -4.59
CA GLY A 27 -5.09 8.73 -4.29
C GLY A 27 -6.56 8.83 -3.90
N ILE A 28 -7.19 7.69 -3.61
CA ILE A 28 -8.52 7.65 -2.99
C ILE A 28 -8.47 8.15 -1.53
N ASN A 29 -7.32 8.07 -0.88
CA ASN A 29 -7.13 8.44 0.52
C ASN A 29 -7.37 9.93 0.80
N THR A 30 -7.16 10.84 -0.16
CA THR A 30 -7.38 12.28 0.06
C THR A 30 -8.72 12.79 -0.47
N LEU A 31 -9.40 12.04 -1.33
CA LEU A 31 -10.71 12.44 -1.85
C LEU A 31 -11.81 12.35 -0.80
N GLU A 32 -12.84 13.17 -0.98
CA GLU A 32 -14.07 13.17 -0.18
C GLU A 32 -15.33 13.22 -1.06
N GLY A 33 -16.47 12.91 -0.44
CA GLY A 33 -17.80 13.03 -1.05
C GLY A 33 -17.95 12.28 -2.39
N ASP A 34 -18.60 12.91 -3.37
CA ASP A 34 -18.89 12.31 -4.67
C ASP A 34 -17.63 11.94 -5.47
N LYS A 35 -16.55 12.70 -5.33
CA LYS A 35 -15.27 12.40 -5.99
C LYS A 35 -14.70 11.08 -5.46
N TRP A 36 -14.71 10.90 -4.15
CA TRP A 36 -14.32 9.66 -3.50
C TRP A 36 -15.23 8.51 -3.91
N ALA A 37 -16.55 8.70 -3.81
CA ALA A 37 -17.55 7.68 -4.13
C ALA A 37 -17.41 7.18 -5.57
N LYS A 38 -17.21 8.10 -6.52
CA LYS A 38 -16.99 7.78 -7.93
C LYS A 38 -15.72 6.94 -8.13
N ARG A 39 -14.57 7.34 -7.57
CA ARG A 39 -13.31 6.58 -7.72
C ARG A 39 -13.40 5.23 -7.01
N ARG A 40 -13.95 5.18 -5.79
CA ARG A 40 -14.10 3.94 -5.02
C ARG A 40 -14.97 2.93 -5.75
N ARG A 41 -16.09 3.36 -6.35
CA ARG A 41 -16.96 2.50 -7.15
C ARG A 41 -16.25 1.90 -8.36
N LEU A 42 -15.35 2.63 -9.00
CA LEU A 42 -14.58 2.12 -10.15
C LEU A 42 -13.56 1.05 -9.74
N ILE A 43 -12.93 1.20 -8.58
CA ILE A 43 -11.87 0.30 -8.12
C ILE A 43 -12.42 -0.92 -7.36
N ALA A 44 -13.55 -0.79 -6.68
CA ALA A 44 -14.12 -1.84 -5.84
C ALA A 44 -14.28 -3.23 -6.52
N PRO A 45 -14.66 -3.34 -7.82
CA PRO A 45 -14.80 -4.64 -8.47
C PRO A 45 -13.51 -5.46 -8.51
N ALA A 46 -12.33 -4.83 -8.52
CA ALA A 46 -11.04 -5.53 -8.48
C ALA A 46 -10.80 -6.29 -7.15
N PHE A 47 -11.59 -5.98 -6.12
CA PHE A 47 -11.49 -6.56 -4.78
C PHE A 47 -12.73 -7.41 -4.42
N TYR A 48 -13.53 -7.81 -5.40
CA TYR A 48 -14.62 -8.77 -5.17
C TYR A 48 -14.05 -10.17 -4.91
N HIS A 49 -14.83 -11.01 -4.24
CA HIS A 49 -14.37 -12.31 -3.76
C HIS A 49 -13.78 -13.18 -4.86
N ASP A 50 -14.41 -13.23 -6.04
CA ASP A 50 -13.92 -13.96 -7.21
C ASP A 50 -12.56 -13.42 -7.71
N LYS A 51 -12.38 -12.10 -7.69
CA LYS A 51 -11.10 -11.47 -8.06
C LYS A 51 -10.01 -11.74 -7.04
N LEU A 52 -10.34 -11.68 -5.75
CA LEU A 52 -9.43 -12.01 -4.67
C LEU A 52 -8.98 -13.48 -4.74
N GLN A 53 -9.89 -14.41 -5.05
CA GLN A 53 -9.53 -15.81 -5.29
C GLN A 53 -8.51 -15.95 -6.44
N GLY A 54 -8.68 -15.17 -7.51
CA GLY A 54 -7.72 -15.11 -8.62
C GLY A 54 -6.32 -14.59 -8.23
N MET A 55 -6.19 -13.87 -7.12
CA MET A 55 -4.89 -13.35 -6.62
C MET A 55 -4.14 -14.36 -5.74
N LEU A 56 -4.80 -15.42 -5.26
CA LEU A 56 -4.17 -16.43 -4.37
C LEU A 56 -2.88 -17.06 -4.95
N PRO A 57 -2.80 -17.40 -6.25
CA PRO A 57 -1.56 -17.93 -6.83
C PRO A 57 -0.39 -16.94 -6.74
N ALA A 58 -0.65 -15.64 -6.90
CA ALA A 58 0.36 -14.59 -6.76
C ALA A 58 0.86 -14.54 -5.31
N PHE A 59 -0.05 -14.55 -4.33
CA PHE A 59 0.30 -14.54 -2.91
C PHE A 59 1.12 -15.77 -2.53
N SER A 60 0.68 -16.96 -2.95
CA SER A 60 1.39 -18.21 -2.70
C SER A 60 2.80 -18.17 -3.29
N THR A 61 2.95 -17.66 -4.51
CA THR A 61 4.24 -17.55 -5.19
C THR A 61 5.22 -16.69 -4.39
N SER A 62 4.79 -15.50 -3.96
CA SER A 62 5.61 -14.59 -3.15
C SER A 62 6.01 -15.22 -1.81
N CYS A 63 5.06 -15.85 -1.11
CA CYS A 63 5.34 -16.52 0.17
C CYS A 63 6.29 -17.71 0.01
N CYS A 64 6.09 -18.56 -1.01
CA CYS A 64 6.98 -19.69 -1.28
C CYS A 64 8.39 -19.24 -1.63
N LYS A 65 8.54 -18.16 -2.41
CA LYS A 65 9.83 -17.55 -2.72
C LYS A 65 10.58 -17.13 -1.46
N LEU A 66 9.92 -16.36 -0.58
CA LEU A 66 10.49 -15.91 0.69
C LEU A 66 10.92 -17.08 1.58
N ILE A 67 10.06 -18.09 1.73
CA ILE A 67 10.36 -19.28 2.54
C ILE A 67 11.58 -20.02 1.99
N ASN A 68 11.70 -20.14 0.67
CA ASN A 68 12.84 -20.80 0.03
C ASN A 68 14.14 -20.00 0.23
N GLU A 69 14.09 -18.67 0.15
CA GLU A 69 15.24 -17.80 0.46
C GLU A 69 15.69 -17.99 1.91
N TRP A 70 14.77 -18.04 2.87
CA TRP A 70 15.11 -18.28 4.28
C TRP A 70 15.70 -19.67 4.53
N LYS A 71 15.16 -20.70 3.88
CA LYS A 71 15.73 -22.06 3.95
C LYS A 71 17.18 -22.08 3.46
N ASN A 72 17.50 -21.31 2.42
CA ASN A 72 18.87 -21.20 1.92
C ASN A 72 19.80 -20.46 2.90
N LEU A 73 19.29 -19.47 3.65
CA LEU A 73 20.05 -18.74 4.66
C LEU A 73 20.41 -19.60 5.89
N VAL A 74 19.51 -20.48 6.32
CA VAL A 74 19.75 -21.40 7.45
C VAL A 74 20.94 -22.34 7.19
N GLY A 75 21.14 -22.77 5.95
CA GLY A 75 22.30 -23.56 5.52
C GLY A 75 22.53 -24.83 6.37
N SER A 76 23.80 -25.20 6.56
CA SER A 76 24.20 -26.36 7.37
C SER A 76 24.30 -26.09 8.87
N GLN A 77 24.23 -24.81 9.28
CA GLN A 77 24.33 -24.37 10.68
C GLN A 77 23.06 -24.71 11.49
N GLY A 78 21.95 -25.05 10.82
CA GLY A 78 20.69 -25.48 11.44
C GLY A 78 19.82 -24.35 12.01
N SER A 79 20.37 -23.14 12.17
CA SER A 79 19.66 -21.93 12.58
C SER A 79 20.31 -20.67 12.03
N PHE A 80 19.52 -19.61 11.81
CA PHE A 80 19.99 -18.30 11.35
C PHE A 80 19.13 -17.19 11.97
N GLU A 81 19.77 -16.13 12.46
CA GLU A 81 19.09 -14.94 12.98
C GLU A 81 18.87 -13.94 11.83
N LEU A 82 17.64 -13.45 11.70
CA LEU A 82 17.21 -12.62 10.58
C LEU A 82 16.38 -11.44 11.07
N ASP A 83 16.67 -10.26 10.54
CA ASP A 83 15.79 -9.09 10.68
C ASP A 83 14.55 -9.26 9.78
N ILE A 84 13.37 -9.31 10.39
CA ILE A 84 12.11 -9.61 9.72
C ILE A 84 11.48 -8.39 9.03
N GLU A 85 11.81 -7.17 9.47
CA GLU A 85 11.21 -5.94 8.93
C GLU A 85 11.43 -5.81 7.41
N PRO A 86 12.68 -5.86 6.90
CA PRO A 86 12.91 -5.71 5.46
C PRO A 86 12.33 -6.87 4.66
N GLN A 87 12.22 -8.06 5.26
CA GLN A 87 11.65 -9.24 4.63
C GLN A 87 10.14 -9.08 4.41
N LEU A 88 9.42 -8.50 5.36
CA LEU A 88 7.99 -8.19 5.23
C LEU A 88 7.74 -7.07 4.21
N GLN A 89 8.63 -6.08 4.13
CA GLN A 89 8.57 -5.05 3.09
C GLN A 89 8.74 -5.65 1.70
N ILE A 90 9.72 -6.54 1.51
CA ILE A 90 9.95 -7.24 0.24
C ILE A 90 8.75 -8.12 -0.11
N LEU A 91 8.24 -8.90 0.85
CA LEU A 91 7.09 -9.78 0.65
C LEU A 91 5.84 -8.99 0.21
N SER A 92 5.47 -7.95 0.97
CA SER A 92 4.29 -7.14 0.66
C SER A 92 4.42 -6.44 -0.70
N SER A 93 5.63 -5.97 -1.03
CA SER A 93 5.94 -5.36 -2.33
C SER A 93 5.85 -6.35 -3.49
N ASP A 94 6.34 -7.59 -3.33
CA ASP A 94 6.23 -8.63 -4.36
C ASP A 94 4.77 -9.08 -4.55
N VAL A 95 4.04 -9.24 -3.44
CA VAL A 95 2.62 -9.59 -3.42
C VAL A 95 1.80 -8.59 -4.22
N ILE A 96 1.94 -7.29 -3.95
CA ILE A 96 1.17 -6.27 -4.67
C ILE A 96 1.62 -6.16 -6.13
N SER A 97 2.93 -6.30 -6.42
CA SER A 97 3.46 -6.28 -7.78
C SER A 97 2.87 -7.39 -8.65
N ARG A 98 2.79 -8.61 -8.11
CA ARG A 98 2.19 -9.75 -8.81
C ARG A 98 0.67 -9.61 -8.92
N ALA A 99 -0.01 -9.32 -7.81
CA ALA A 99 -1.47 -9.38 -7.76
C ALA A 99 -2.17 -8.21 -8.45
N ALA A 100 -1.62 -6.99 -8.35
CA ALA A 100 -2.22 -5.81 -8.94
C ALA A 100 -1.65 -5.47 -10.32
N PHE A 101 -0.39 -5.86 -10.61
CA PHE A 101 0.32 -5.41 -11.81
C PHE A 101 0.86 -6.54 -12.69
N GLY A 102 0.75 -7.82 -12.26
CA GLY A 102 1.27 -8.96 -13.03
C GLY A 102 2.79 -8.98 -13.19
N SER A 103 3.53 -8.31 -12.30
CA SER A 103 4.98 -8.12 -12.33
C SER A 103 5.65 -8.79 -11.12
N SER A 104 6.81 -8.32 -10.65
CA SER A 104 7.44 -8.76 -9.39
C SER A 104 8.10 -7.59 -8.66
N TYR A 105 8.53 -7.82 -7.42
CA TYR A 105 9.29 -6.82 -6.67
C TYR A 105 10.57 -6.38 -7.41
N GLU A 106 11.26 -7.32 -8.05
CA GLU A 106 12.51 -7.05 -8.78
C GLU A 106 12.28 -6.09 -9.95
N GLU A 107 11.22 -6.32 -10.71
CA GLU A 107 10.83 -5.46 -11.83
C GLU A 107 10.31 -4.09 -11.35
N GLY A 108 9.64 -4.05 -10.20
CA GLY A 108 9.05 -2.85 -9.61
C GLY A 108 9.99 -2.06 -8.67
N GLN A 109 11.24 -2.49 -8.46
CA GLN A 109 12.10 -1.98 -7.38
C GLN A 109 12.29 -0.46 -7.44
N GLN A 110 12.46 0.09 -8.65
CA GLN A 110 12.61 1.52 -8.85
C GLN A 110 11.35 2.30 -8.46
N ILE A 111 10.16 1.73 -8.69
CA ILE A 111 8.87 2.34 -8.30
C ILE A 111 8.77 2.39 -6.77
N PHE A 112 9.08 1.29 -6.08
CA PHE A 112 9.06 1.26 -4.62
C PHE A 112 10.06 2.23 -4.00
N LYS A 113 11.24 2.41 -4.60
CA LYS A 113 12.20 3.43 -4.17
C LYS A 113 11.60 4.83 -4.26
N LEU A 114 11.03 5.18 -5.42
CA LEU A 114 10.39 6.48 -5.62
C LEU A 114 9.18 6.68 -4.69
N GLN A 115 8.40 5.63 -4.43
CA GLN A 115 7.29 5.69 -3.48
C GLN A 115 7.77 5.96 -2.05
N LYS A 116 8.91 5.38 -1.62
CA LYS A 116 9.49 5.69 -0.30
C LYS A 116 9.90 7.15 -0.20
N GLU A 117 10.56 7.69 -1.23
CA GLU A 117 10.92 9.11 -1.30
C GLU A 117 9.68 10.01 -1.29
N GLN A 118 8.64 9.63 -2.05
CA GLN A 118 7.37 10.34 -2.12
C GLN A 118 6.61 10.33 -0.79
N VAL A 119 6.64 9.23 -0.03
CA VAL A 119 6.00 9.14 1.29
C VAL A 119 6.64 10.11 2.27
N VAL A 120 7.97 10.28 2.25
CA VAL A 120 8.67 11.25 3.10
C VAL A 120 8.16 12.67 2.80
N LEU A 121 8.16 13.05 1.53
CA LEU A 121 7.68 14.38 1.10
C LEU A 121 6.19 14.59 1.44
N ALA A 122 5.36 13.56 1.25
CA ALA A 122 3.94 13.64 1.58
C ALA A 122 3.70 13.82 3.08
N LEU A 123 4.49 13.16 3.93
CA LEU A 123 4.43 13.32 5.39
C LEU A 123 4.89 14.71 5.84
N GLU A 124 5.97 15.24 5.26
CA GLU A 124 6.42 16.60 5.52
C GLU A 124 5.35 17.63 5.15
N ALA A 125 4.74 17.49 3.96
CA ALA A 125 3.64 18.34 3.52
C ALA A 125 2.40 18.22 4.42
N TYR A 126 2.10 17.02 4.93
CA TYR A 126 0.99 16.76 5.84
C TYR A 126 1.18 17.43 7.21
N GLN A 127 2.42 17.50 7.69
CA GLN A 127 2.77 18.12 8.98
C GLN A 127 2.95 19.63 8.90
N ALA A 128 3.17 20.19 7.71
CA ALA A 128 3.32 21.62 7.50
C ALA A 128 2.00 22.37 7.74
N ILE A 129 2.05 23.45 8.53
CA ILE A 129 0.91 24.37 8.69
C ILE A 129 0.62 25.00 7.34
N TYR A 130 -0.58 24.73 6.80
CA TYR A 130 -1.08 25.40 5.62
C TYR A 130 -1.91 26.62 6.04
N VAL A 131 -1.48 27.82 5.65
CA VAL A 131 -2.24 29.06 5.81
C VAL A 131 -2.80 29.45 4.44
N PRO A 132 -4.12 29.36 4.22
CA PRO A 132 -4.74 29.79 2.97
C PRO A 132 -4.60 31.31 2.77
N GLY A 133 -4.37 31.72 1.52
CA GLY A 133 -4.35 33.12 1.07
C GLY A 133 -4.98 33.24 -0.30
#